data_AF-A0A935QWE3-F1
#
_entry.id   AF-A0A935QWE3-F1
#
_cell.length_a   1.000
_cell.length_b   1.000
_cell.length_c   1.000
_cell.angle_alpha   90.00
_cell.angle_beta   90.00
_cell.angle_gamma   90.00
#
_symmetry.space_group_name_H-M   'P 1'
#
loop_
_entity.id
_entity.type
_entity.pdbx_description
1 polymer ?
#
loop_
_entity_poly.entity_id
_entity_poly.type
_entity_poly.pdbx_seq_one_letter_code
_entity_poly.pdbx_strand_id
1 'polypeptide(L)'
;MLAAAYLLFGRAVRPRVGFLTYGAQVCLVCALTLLPLALAVRAPIVGYSTAAWGALAAMALGPQLLGHVLLNFSVKYVSASVVAAMILLEPVGAAALAAVVLGEAPTAGEALGGLIILLGVGVATRP
;
A
#
# COMPACT_ATOMS: atom_id res chain seq x y z
N MET A 1 13.46 -10.08 2.78
CA MET A 1 14.39 -10.38 1.67
C MET A 1 13.83 -10.01 0.29
N LEU A 2 12.61 -10.41 -0.10
CA LEU A 2 12.03 -9.98 -1.39
C LEU A 2 11.87 -8.45 -1.53
N ALA A 3 11.45 -7.74 -0.48
CA ALA A 3 11.32 -6.28 -0.52
C ALA A 3 12.66 -5.57 -0.80
N ALA A 4 13.78 -6.11 -0.31
CA ALA A 4 15.11 -5.57 -0.58
C ALA A 4 15.54 -5.79 -2.04
N ALA A 5 15.24 -6.97 -2.61
CA ALA A 5 15.46 -7.24 -4.03
C ALA A 5 14.63 -6.31 -4.93
N TYR A 6 13.34 -6.12 -4.61
CA TYR A 6 12.46 -5.17 -5.31
C TYR A 6 13.02 -3.73 -5.29
N LEU A 7 13.51 -3.26 -4.14
CA LEU A 7 14.10 -1.93 -4.02
C LEU A 7 15.41 -1.78 -4.82
N LEU A 8 16.21 -2.84 -4.91
CA LEU A 8 17.45 -2.85 -5.70
C LEU A 8 17.16 -2.75 -7.21
N PHE A 9 16.23 -3.55 -7.71
CA PHE A 9 15.80 -3.51 -9.12
C PHE A 9 15.06 -2.20 -9.44
N GLY A 10 14.21 -1.71 -8.53
CA GLY A 10 13.52 -0.44 -8.67
C GLY A 10 14.48 0.75 -8.79
N ARG A 11 15.60 0.77 -8.04
CA ARG A 11 16.64 1.82 -8.15
C ARG A 11 17.30 1.88 -9.52
N ALA A 12 17.45 0.75 -10.22
CA ALA A 12 18.10 0.70 -11.53
C ALA A 12 17.18 1.18 -12.67
N VAL A 13 15.87 0.95 -12.55
CA VAL A 13 14.89 1.20 -13.62
C VAL A 13 14.18 2.56 -13.48
N ARG A 14 13.90 3.00 -12.23
CA ARG A 14 13.13 4.22 -11.94
C ARG A 14 13.63 5.53 -12.58
N PRO A 15 14.93 5.77 -12.84
CA PRO A 15 15.38 7.02 -13.45
C PRO A 15 14.98 7.23 -14.92
N ARG A 16 14.50 6.19 -15.63
CA ARG A 16 14.31 6.22 -17.09
C ARG A 16 12.86 6.04 -17.56
N VAL A 17 11.89 5.90 -16.65
CA VAL A 17 10.49 5.62 -16.99
C VAL A 17 9.54 6.49 -16.18
N GLY A 18 8.48 7.01 -16.82
CA GLY A 18 7.44 7.77 -16.14
C GLY A 18 6.70 6.93 -15.10
N PHE A 19 6.24 7.56 -14.02
CA PHE A 19 5.58 6.92 -12.86
C PHE A 19 4.43 5.96 -13.26
N LEU A 20 3.57 6.37 -14.19
CA LEU A 20 2.45 5.55 -14.66
C LEU A 20 2.94 4.30 -15.41
N THR A 21 3.97 4.44 -16.24
CA THR A 21 4.61 3.33 -16.96
C THR A 21 5.22 2.32 -16.01
N TYR A 22 5.91 2.79 -14.96
CA TYR A 22 6.49 1.93 -13.94
C TYR A 22 5.40 1.18 -13.17
N GLY A 23 4.32 1.87 -12.78
CA GLY A 23 3.17 1.24 -12.11
C GLY A 23 2.51 0.15 -12.97
N ALA A 24 2.28 0.44 -14.26
CA ALA A 24 1.70 -0.51 -15.20
C ALA A 24 2.58 -1.77 -15.37
N GLN A 25 3.90 -1.60 -15.47
CA GLN A 25 4.85 -2.71 -15.58
C GLN A 25 4.85 -3.59 -14.33
N VAL A 26 4.87 -2.98 -13.13
CA VAL A 26 4.81 -3.73 -11.87
C VAL A 26 3.48 -4.47 -11.75
N CYS A 27 2.35 -3.82 -12.06
CA CYS A 27 1.04 -4.49 -12.07
C CYS A 27 1.00 -5.66 -13.04
N LEU A 28 1.60 -5.52 -14.23
CA LEU A 28 1.66 -6.58 -15.24
C LEU A 28 2.51 -7.75 -14.76
N VAL A 29 3.67 -7.50 -14.16
CA VAL A 29 4.51 -8.55 -13.58
C VAL A 29 3.76 -9.25 -12.44
N CYS A 30 3.14 -8.50 -11.53
CA CYS A 30 2.32 -9.08 -10.45
C CYS A 30 1.20 -9.98 -11.02
N ALA A 31 0.46 -9.50 -12.02
CA ALA A 31 -0.59 -10.27 -12.67
C ALA A 31 -0.05 -11.56 -13.30
N LEU A 32 1.07 -11.50 -14.03
CA LEU A 32 1.71 -12.68 -14.64
C LEU A 32 2.25 -13.67 -13.61
N THR A 33 2.69 -13.21 -12.43
CA THR A 33 3.14 -14.11 -11.36
C THR A 33 1.99 -14.72 -10.57
N LEU A 34 0.90 -13.99 -10.36
CA LEU A 34 -0.25 -14.44 -9.58
C LEU A 34 -1.20 -15.30 -10.40
N LEU A 35 -1.32 -15.09 -11.71
CA LEU A 35 -2.25 -15.82 -12.58
C LEU A 35 -1.98 -17.35 -12.60
N PRO A 36 -0.73 -17.84 -12.73
CA PRO A 36 -0.44 -19.28 -12.65
C PRO A 36 -0.79 -19.86 -11.28
N LEU A 37 -0.55 -19.10 -10.22
CA LEU A 37 -0.85 -19.50 -8.84
C LEU A 37 -2.38 -19.60 -8.63
N ALA A 38 -3.14 -18.61 -9.12
CA ALA A 38 -4.59 -18.60 -9.06
C ALA A 38 -5.19 -19.79 -9.83
N LEU A 39 -4.65 -20.11 -11.01
CA LEU A 39 -5.03 -21.28 -11.79
C LEU A 39 -4.70 -22.59 -11.05
N ALA A 40 -3.53 -22.69 -10.40
CA ALA A 40 -3.12 -23.87 -9.65
C ALA A 40 -4.05 -24.16 -8.45
N VAL A 41 -4.55 -23.12 -7.77
CA VAL A 41 -5.48 -23.24 -6.65
C VAL A 41 -6.96 -23.26 -7.11
N ARG A 42 -7.21 -23.18 -8.42
CA ARG A 42 -8.55 -23.08 -9.03
C ARG A 42 -9.38 -21.92 -8.46
N ALA A 43 -8.72 -20.81 -8.14
CA ALA A 43 -9.40 -19.61 -7.71
C ALA A 43 -10.24 -19.04 -8.86
N PRO A 44 -11.45 -18.50 -8.60
CA PRO A 44 -12.25 -17.84 -9.62
C PRO A 44 -11.52 -16.57 -10.10
N ILE A 45 -11.18 -16.51 -11.39
CA ILE A 45 -10.48 -15.36 -12.00
C ILE A 45 -11.50 -14.34 -12.54
N VAL A 46 -12.68 -14.82 -12.90
CA VAL A 46 -13.80 -14.06 -13.45
C VAL A 46 -15.10 -14.56 -12.80
N GLY A 47 -16.18 -13.78 -12.92
CA GLY A 47 -17.47 -14.11 -12.31
C GLY A 47 -17.75 -13.43 -10.96
N TYR A 48 -16.87 -12.52 -10.53
CA TYR A 48 -17.17 -11.62 -9.42
C TYR A 48 -18.32 -10.66 -9.77
N SER A 49 -19.11 -10.27 -8.77
CA SER A 49 -20.20 -9.31 -8.93
C SER A 49 -19.69 -7.94 -9.40
N THR A 50 -20.55 -7.13 -10.03
CA THR A 50 -20.21 -5.77 -10.44
C THR A 50 -19.73 -4.91 -9.27
N ALA A 51 -20.30 -5.12 -8.09
CA ALA A 51 -19.87 -4.47 -6.86
C ALA A 51 -18.44 -4.85 -6.45
N ALA A 52 -18.07 -6.13 -6.55
CA ALA A 52 -16.72 -6.59 -6.26
C ALA A 52 -15.69 -6.02 -7.26
N TRP A 53 -16.02 -5.99 -8.56
CA TRP A 53 -15.18 -5.31 -9.55
C TRP A 53 -15.04 -3.81 -9.28
N GLY A 54 -16.13 -3.16 -8.89
CA GLY A 54 -16.11 -1.75 -8.48
C GLY A 54 -15.21 -1.51 -7.27
N ALA A 55 -15.27 -2.37 -6.25
CA ALA A 55 -14.41 -2.28 -5.06
C ALA A 55 -12.92 -2.50 -5.40
N LEU A 56 -12.60 -3.47 -6.26
CA LEU A 56 -11.23 -3.69 -6.74
C LEU A 56 -10.69 -2.48 -7.51
N ALA A 57 -11.50 -1.89 -8.38
CA ALA A 57 -11.14 -0.67 -9.10
C ALA A 57 -10.96 0.52 -8.14
N ALA A 58 -11.83 0.67 -7.15
CA ALA A 58 -11.73 1.70 -6.13
C ALA A 58 -10.45 1.55 -5.29
N MET A 59 -10.04 0.33 -4.93
CA MET A 59 -8.77 0.08 -4.25
C MET A 59 -7.55 0.41 -5.12
N ALA A 60 -7.59 0.01 -6.40
CA ALA A 60 -6.50 0.25 -7.34
C ALA A 60 -6.30 1.73 -7.68
N LEU A 61 -7.39 2.50 -7.77
CA LEU A 61 -7.33 3.93 -8.11
C LEU A 61 -7.23 4.83 -6.88
N GLY A 62 -7.89 4.44 -5.78
CA GLY A 62 -7.93 5.19 -4.54
C GLY A 62 -6.61 5.07 -3.77
N PRO A 63 -6.53 4.21 -2.74
CA PRO A 63 -5.36 4.13 -1.87
C PRO A 63 -4.07 3.80 -2.64
N GLN A 64 -4.14 2.93 -3.64
CA GLN A 64 -2.94 2.50 -4.36
C GLN A 64 -2.34 3.64 -5.20
N LEU A 65 -3.11 4.25 -6.12
CA LEU A 65 -2.57 5.30 -6.98
C LEU A 65 -2.45 6.63 -6.25
N LEU A 66 -3.48 7.08 -5.53
CA LEU A 66 -3.43 8.36 -4.80
C LEU A 66 -2.39 8.33 -3.69
N GLY A 67 -2.33 7.24 -2.91
CA GLY A 67 -1.34 7.08 -1.84
C GLY A 67 0.09 7.16 -2.38
N HIS A 68 0.40 6.44 -3.46
CA HIS A 68 1.73 6.52 -4.08
C HIS A 68 2.07 7.90 -4.65
N VAL A 69 1.12 8.62 -5.24
CA VAL A 69 1.35 9.98 -5.75
C VAL A 69 1.59 10.96 -4.59
N LEU A 70 0.74 10.92 -3.56
CA LEU A 70 0.85 11.77 -2.38
C LEU A 70 2.14 11.53 -1.61
N LEU A 71 2.54 10.28 -1.40
CA LEU A 71 3.81 9.95 -0.73
C LEU A 71 5.01 10.48 -1.52
N ASN A 72 5.04 10.27 -2.84
CA ASN A 72 6.13 10.79 -3.67
C ASN A 72 6.16 12.31 -3.72
N PHE A 73 5.00 12.96 -3.69
CA PHE A 73 4.89 14.42 -3.59
C PHE A 73 5.43 14.92 -2.24
N SER A 74 5.08 14.27 -1.14
CA SER A 74 5.51 14.66 0.22
C SER A 74 7.03 14.64 0.42
N VAL A 75 7.75 13.72 -0.22
CA VAL A 75 9.23 13.67 -0.17
C VAL A 75 9.89 14.93 -0.76
N LYS A 76 9.16 15.70 -1.57
CA LYS A 76 9.63 17.00 -2.07
C LYS A 76 9.65 18.09 -0.99
N TYR A 77 8.82 17.96 0.05
CA TYR A 77 8.60 18.98 1.09
C TYR A 77 9.08 18.54 2.48
N VAL A 78 9.22 17.25 2.71
CA VAL A 78 9.54 16.64 4.01
C VAL A 78 10.65 15.60 3.82
N SER A 79 11.53 15.45 4.83
CA SER A 79 12.64 14.49 4.74
C SER A 79 12.13 13.05 4.55
N ALA A 80 12.87 12.26 3.77
CA ALA A 80 12.49 10.88 3.48
C ALA A 80 12.31 10.03 4.76
N SER A 81 13.09 10.31 5.81
CA SER A 81 12.97 9.63 7.11
C SER A 81 11.63 9.91 7.79
N VAL A 82 11.16 11.17 7.76
CA VAL A 82 9.87 11.55 8.33
C VAL A 82 8.72 11.00 7.49
N VAL A 83 8.84 11.01 6.16
CA VAL A 83 7.85 10.37 5.28
C VAL A 83 7.78 8.86 5.54
N ALA A 84 8.91 8.19 5.72
CA ALA A 84 8.95 6.76 6.05
C ALA A 84 8.29 6.45 7.41
N ALA A 85 8.50 7.31 8.41
CA ALA A 85 7.81 7.18 9.70
C ALA A 85 6.29 7.38 9.54
N MET A 86 5.86 8.37 8.74
CA MET A 86 4.44 8.64 8.48
C MET A 86 3.72 7.49 7.78
N ILE A 87 4.38 6.68 6.95
CA ILE A 87 3.78 5.48 6.34
C ILE A 87 3.29 4.50 7.41
N LEU A 88 3.93 4.45 8.59
CA LEU A 88 3.45 3.60 9.68
C LEU A 88 2.07 4.01 10.19
N LEU A 89 1.59 5.23 9.92
CA LEU A 89 0.22 5.63 10.26
C LEU A 89 -0.85 5.01 9.34
N GLU A 90 -0.49 4.48 8.16
CA GLU A 90 -1.44 3.83 7.25
C GLU A 90 -2.26 2.72 7.94
N PRO A 91 -1.69 1.74 8.65
CA PRO A 91 -2.48 0.73 9.37
C PRO A 91 -3.35 1.32 10.48
N VAL A 92 -2.91 2.39 11.15
CA VAL A 92 -3.70 3.06 12.19
C VAL A 92 -4.91 3.78 11.58
N GLY A 93 -4.68 4.50 10.48
CA GLY A 93 -5.75 5.15 9.71
C GLY A 93 -6.71 4.15 9.09
N ALA A 94 -6.20 3.02 8.57
CA ALA A 94 -7.01 1.94 8.02
C ALA A 94 -7.91 1.30 9.09
N ALA A 95 -7.37 1.02 10.28
CA ALA A 95 -8.15 0.49 11.40
C ALA A 95 -9.22 1.49 11.89
N ALA A 96 -8.90 2.78 11.95
CA ALA A 96 -9.87 3.82 12.30
C ALA A 96 -10.99 3.93 11.24
N LEU A 97 -10.64 3.90 9.96
CA LEU A 97 -11.61 3.90 8.86
C LEU A 97 -12.47 2.62 8.88
N ALA A 98 -11.90 1.46 9.17
CA ALA A 98 -12.64 0.21 9.31
C ALA A 98 -13.67 0.29 10.44
N ALA A 99 -13.28 0.85 11.59
CA ALA A 99 -14.18 1.05 12.72
C ALA A 99 -15.35 1.99 12.38
N VAL A 100 -15.12 3.05 11.60
CA VAL A 100 -16.16 4.04 11.26
C VAL A 100 -17.03 3.57 10.09
N VAL A 101 -16.43 3.02 9.03
CA VAL A 101 -17.10 2.71 7.77
C VAL A 101 -17.69 1.29 7.76
N LEU A 102 -16.98 0.32 8.34
CA LEU A 102 -17.42 -1.09 8.41
C LEU A 102 -18.03 -1.44 9.77
N GLY A 103 -17.86 -0.61 10.80
CA GLY A 103 -18.28 -0.92 12.16
C GLY A 103 -17.37 -1.97 12.84
N GLU A 104 -16.22 -2.26 12.25
CA GLU A 104 -15.27 -3.25 12.75
C GLU A 104 -14.28 -2.59 13.72
N ALA A 105 -14.58 -2.67 15.01
CA ALA A 105 -13.70 -2.11 16.03
C ALA A 105 -12.38 -2.90 16.10
N PRO A 106 -11.22 -2.21 16.20
CA PRO A 106 -9.93 -2.88 16.35
C PRO A 106 -9.90 -3.71 17.63
N THR A 107 -9.32 -4.90 17.52
CA THR A 107 -9.03 -5.78 18.65
C THR A 107 -8.04 -5.11 19.61
N ALA A 108 -7.95 -5.61 20.84
CA ALA A 108 -7.01 -5.08 21.83
C ALA A 108 -5.54 -5.16 21.34
N GLY A 109 -5.19 -6.17 20.55
CA GLY A 109 -3.87 -6.32 19.94
C GLY A 109 -3.60 -5.26 18.87
N GLU A 110 -4.57 -4.99 18.01
CA GLU A 110 -4.48 -3.94 16.98
C GLU A 110 -4.42 -2.54 17.60
N ALA A 111 -5.18 -2.31 18.67
CA ALA A 111 -5.13 -1.06 19.42
C ALA A 111 -3.75 -0.83 20.08
N LEU A 112 -3.17 -1.87 20.69
CA LEU A 112 -1.81 -1.82 21.25
C LEU A 112 -0.76 -1.57 20.17
N GLY A 113 -0.86 -2.28 19.04
CA GLY A 113 0.02 -2.05 17.89
C GLY A 113 -0.08 -0.63 17.36
N GLY A 114 -1.30 -0.10 17.23
CA GLY A 114 -1.55 1.28 16.83
C GLY A 114 -0.96 2.30 17.80
N LEU A 115 -1.06 2.06 19.11
CA LEU A 115 -0.45 2.93 20.12
C LEU A 115 1.08 2.94 20.01
N ILE A 116 1.70 1.77 19.84
CA ILE A 116 3.16 1.63 19.66
C ILE A 116 3.61 2.41 18.41
N ILE A 117 2.86 2.31 17.31
CA ILE A 117 3.13 3.06 16.08
C ILE A 117 3.07 4.56 16.34
N LEU A 118 2.00 5.06 16.96
CA LEU A 118 1.83 6.49 17.23
C LEU A 118 2.96 7.05 18.10
N LEU A 119 3.36 6.31 19.13
CA LEU A 119 4.50 6.67 19.98
C LEU A 119 5.82 6.65 19.21
N GLY A 120 6.06 5.61 18.40
CA GLY A 120 7.26 5.46 17.60
C GLY A 120 7.44 6.60 16.59
N VAL A 121 6.37 6.97 15.89
CA VAL A 121 6.38 8.13 14.98
C VAL A 121 6.59 9.42 15.76
N GLY A 122 5.91 9.62 16.87
CA GLY A 122 6.09 10.81 17.71
C GLY A 122 7.51 11.00 18.23
N VAL A 123 8.26 9.92 18.50
CA VAL A 123 9.69 10.00 18.83
C VAL A 123 10.53 10.27 17.58
N ALA A 124 10.25 9.59 16.46
CA ALA A 124 11.03 9.69 15.23
C ALA A 124 10.91 11.07 14.54
N THR A 125 9.81 11.78 14.75
CA THR A 125 9.57 13.11 14.15
C THR A 125 9.89 14.26 15.10
N ARG A 126 10.47 13.99 16.29
CA ARG A 126 10.97 15.06 17.17
C ARG A 126 12.16 15.77 16.51
N PRO A 127 12.21 17.12 16.59
CA PRO A 127 13.30 17.92 16.05
C PRO A 127 14.64 17.64 16.73
#